data_AF-A0A7G1IHF8-F1
#
_entry.id   AF-A0A7G1IHF8-F1
#
_cell.length_a   1.000
_cell.length_b   1.000
_cell.length_c   1.000
_cell.angle_alpha   90.00
_cell.angle_beta   90.00
_cell.angle_gamma   90.00
#
_symmetry.space_group_name_H-M   'P 1'
#
loop_
_entity.id
_entity.type
_entity.pdbx_description
1 polymer ?
#
loop_
_entity_poly.entity_id
_entity_poly.type
_entity_poly.pdbx_seq_one_letter_code
_entity_poly.pdbx_strand_id
1 'polypeptide(L)'
;MYRDSSRPRRLRVSALAAVANPSYARIDTWNLLDDACRHLAEVDLAGLDITHDMAKVKRLMDRIGAYERYWLYPGAENLATFRAHLESKSTVRLTEEVSLAVRLLSEYGDRTALFDISAPLADQELVAQAKQQQFYTVLLADDAPPTAPESLAECLRALRNPADDVQFEILVAPSVEDAITAVALNGEIQAAIIRHDLPLRSRDRLPLMNTLLGPNDADGAMVIPDRPHDWIECGEWIRELRPHIDLYLLTDESIAAGDGDEPDVYDRTFYRLNDVTDLHSTVLAGLRNRFATPFFDALRAYAAAPVGQFHALPVARGASIFNSKSLQDMGEFYGRNIFMAETSTTSGGLDSLLDPHGNIKKAMDKAAVTWNANHTYFVTNGTSTANKIVVQSLTRPGDIVLIDRNCHKSHHYGLVLAGAYPLYLDAYPLPQFAIYGAVSLRTIKKALLDLEAAGQLHKVRMLLLTNCTFDGVVYNPRRVMEEVLAIKPDICFLWDEAWYAFATAVPWARQRTAMVAAEHLEEMLASDEYAKEYRQWSASMQGSTGRSGWIAGCCPTLLARG
;
A
#
# COMPACT_ATOMS: atom_id res chain seq x y z
N MET A 1 -16.28 6.31 1.11
CA MET A 1 -17.00 5.88 2.30
C MET A 1 -16.86 6.90 3.46
N TYR A 2 -17.73 7.92 3.54
CA TYR A 2 -18.11 8.44 4.87
C TYR A 2 -18.96 7.35 5.50
N ARG A 3 -18.27 6.44 6.19
CA ARG A 3 -18.88 5.40 7.01
C ARG A 3 -19.73 6.11 8.06
N ASP A 4 -20.98 5.68 8.20
CA ASP A 4 -21.88 6.20 9.22
C ASP A 4 -21.17 6.15 10.58
N SER A 5 -20.80 7.32 11.09
CA SER A 5 -20.00 7.50 12.29
C SER A 5 -20.86 7.49 13.56
N SER A 6 -22.04 6.87 13.50
CA SER A 6 -22.90 6.65 14.66
C SER A 6 -22.19 5.88 15.78
N ARG A 7 -21.06 5.20 15.48
CA ARG A 7 -20.22 4.49 16.44
C ARG A 7 -18.84 5.16 16.62
N PRO A 8 -18.49 5.67 17.82
CA PRO A 8 -17.16 6.22 18.07
C PRO A 8 -16.09 5.12 18.09
N ARG A 9 -14.99 5.30 17.32
CA ARG A 9 -13.80 4.45 17.34
C ARG A 9 -13.11 4.49 18.71
N ARG A 10 -12.66 3.34 19.21
CA ARG A 10 -11.96 3.20 20.50
C ARG A 10 -10.44 3.19 20.33
N LEU A 11 -9.94 2.67 19.22
CA LEU A 11 -8.52 2.68 18.90
C LEU A 11 -8.14 3.96 18.15
N ARG A 12 -6.91 4.45 18.37
CA ARG A 12 -6.32 5.54 17.60
C ARG A 12 -5.08 5.02 16.89
N VAL A 13 -5.24 4.56 15.66
CA VAL A 13 -4.10 4.02 14.91
C VAL A 13 -3.28 5.15 14.30
N SER A 14 -2.01 5.25 14.70
CA SER A 14 -1.05 6.20 14.17
C SER A 14 -0.41 5.65 12.89
N ALA A 15 -0.80 6.21 11.74
CA ALA A 15 -0.16 5.92 10.45
C ALA A 15 1.34 6.30 10.43
N LEU A 16 1.78 7.19 11.33
CA LEU A 16 3.18 7.59 11.50
C LEU A 16 4.03 6.51 12.17
N ALA A 17 3.44 5.62 12.97
CA ALA A 17 4.20 4.54 13.60
C ALA A 17 4.56 3.41 12.61
N ALA A 18 3.88 3.33 11.46
CA ALA A 18 4.24 2.46 10.32
C ALA A 18 5.43 3.00 9.49
N VAL A 19 5.97 4.19 9.80
CA VAL A 19 7.05 4.87 9.05
C VAL A 19 8.40 4.15 9.14
N ALA A 20 8.64 3.36 10.18
CA ALA A 20 9.98 2.83 10.49
C ALA A 20 10.41 1.62 9.64
N ASN A 21 9.71 1.30 8.55
CA ASN A 21 9.95 0.15 7.68
C ASN A 21 10.36 -1.10 8.49
N PRO A 22 9.43 -1.62 9.32
CA PRO A 22 9.73 -2.61 10.37
C PRO A 22 10.38 -3.88 9.81
N SER A 23 10.12 -4.26 8.56
CA SER A 23 10.78 -5.39 7.91
C SER A 23 12.31 -5.21 7.78
N TYR A 24 12.79 -4.02 7.39
CA TYR A 24 14.23 -3.76 7.29
C TYR A 24 14.87 -3.67 8.66
N ALA A 25 14.25 -2.94 9.59
CA ALA A 25 14.75 -2.85 10.96
C ALA A 25 14.83 -4.24 11.64
N ARG A 26 13.89 -5.13 11.31
CA ARG A 26 13.87 -6.52 11.74
C ARG A 26 15.05 -7.31 11.14
N ILE A 27 15.25 -7.27 9.83
CA ILE A 27 16.36 -7.95 9.15
C ILE A 27 17.72 -7.46 9.68
N ASP A 28 17.89 -6.15 9.84
CA ASP A 28 19.12 -5.57 10.41
C ASP A 28 19.36 -6.06 11.84
N THR A 29 18.31 -6.17 12.65
CA THR A 29 18.43 -6.68 14.02
C THR A 29 18.78 -8.17 14.04
N TRP A 30 18.27 -8.96 13.09
CA TRP A 30 18.67 -10.36 12.89
C TRP A 30 20.16 -10.49 12.52
N ASN A 31 20.65 -9.68 11.56
CA ASN A 31 22.07 -9.66 11.19
C ASN A 31 22.97 -9.27 12.38
N LEU A 32 22.57 -8.25 13.15
CA LEU A 32 23.28 -7.85 14.37
C LEU A 32 23.28 -8.95 15.45
N LEU A 33 22.19 -9.71 15.55
CA LEU A 33 22.08 -10.85 16.47
C LEU A 33 23.03 -11.97 16.06
N ASP A 34 23.09 -12.30 14.77
CA ASP A 34 24.00 -13.29 14.21
C ASP A 34 25.47 -12.95 14.48
N ASP A 35 25.89 -11.72 14.19
CA ASP A 35 27.24 -11.24 14.51
C ASP A 35 27.55 -11.30 16.00
N ALA A 36 26.58 -10.95 16.85
CA ALA A 36 26.74 -11.02 18.31
C ALA A 36 26.83 -12.46 18.82
N CYS A 37 26.09 -13.40 18.23
CA CYS A 37 26.16 -14.82 18.56
C CYS A 37 27.52 -15.42 18.16
N ARG A 38 28.02 -15.12 16.95
CA ARG A 38 29.36 -15.54 16.50
C ARG A 38 30.45 -15.07 17.46
N HIS A 39 30.40 -13.79 17.82
CA HIS A 39 31.37 -13.24 18.76
C HIS A 39 31.27 -13.89 20.15
N LEU A 40 30.06 -14.12 20.65
CA LEU A 40 29.83 -14.82 21.91
C LEU A 40 30.45 -16.23 21.90
N ALA A 41 30.26 -17.00 20.82
CA ALA A 41 30.83 -18.33 20.69
C ALA A 41 32.37 -18.30 20.62
N GLU A 42 32.98 -17.34 19.93
CA GLU A 42 34.44 -17.17 19.88
C GLU A 42 35.02 -16.87 21.27
N VAL A 43 34.40 -15.96 22.03
CA VAL A 43 34.82 -15.58 23.39
C VAL A 43 34.67 -16.76 24.36
N ASP A 44 33.57 -17.51 24.26
CA ASP A 44 33.32 -18.70 25.07
C ASP A 44 34.34 -19.82 24.78
N LEU A 45 34.61 -20.10 23.50
CA LEU A 45 35.63 -21.07 23.07
C LEU A 45 37.05 -20.66 23.50
N ALA A 46 37.33 -19.37 23.59
CA ALA A 46 38.59 -18.84 24.11
C ALA A 46 38.69 -18.91 25.66
N GLY A 47 37.63 -19.33 26.35
CA GLY A 47 37.58 -19.43 27.81
C GLY A 47 37.59 -18.07 28.52
N LEU A 48 37.16 -17.01 27.84
CA LEU A 48 37.08 -15.65 28.38
C LEU A 48 35.72 -15.39 29.07
N ASP A 49 35.59 -14.27 29.79
CA ASP A 49 34.32 -13.89 30.41
C ASP A 49 33.28 -13.47 29.35
N ILE A 50 32.19 -14.22 29.28
CA ILE A 50 31.09 -14.06 28.31
C ILE A 50 29.94 -13.17 28.83
N THR A 51 30.02 -12.64 30.06
CA THR A 51 28.90 -11.95 30.72
C THR A 51 28.40 -10.75 29.90
N HIS A 52 29.32 -9.98 29.32
CA HIS A 52 28.98 -8.82 28.49
C HIS A 52 28.27 -9.23 27.19
N ASP A 53 28.80 -10.24 26.51
CA ASP A 53 28.29 -10.72 25.22
C ASP A 53 26.94 -11.41 25.35
N MET A 54 26.75 -12.22 26.40
CA MET A 54 25.44 -12.79 26.72
C MET A 54 24.39 -11.68 26.95
N ALA A 55 24.76 -10.60 27.66
CA ALA A 55 23.85 -9.47 27.87
C ALA A 55 23.54 -8.73 26.57
N LYS A 56 24.50 -8.62 25.64
CA LYS A 56 24.30 -8.03 24.31
C LYS A 56 23.35 -8.88 23.47
N VAL A 57 23.57 -10.19 23.38
CA VAL A 57 22.70 -11.13 22.65
C VAL A 57 21.28 -11.09 23.23
N LYS A 58 21.13 -11.12 24.56
CA LYS A 58 19.83 -11.00 25.23
C LYS A 58 19.09 -9.72 24.85
N ARG A 59 19.76 -8.56 24.87
CA ARG A 59 19.15 -7.28 24.46
C ARG A 59 18.66 -7.29 23.01
N LEU A 60 19.42 -7.91 22.10
CA LEU A 60 19.03 -8.03 20.69
C LEU A 60 17.83 -8.99 20.53
N MET A 61 17.81 -10.12 21.24
CA MET A 61 16.66 -11.01 21.28
C MET A 61 15.40 -10.33 21.86
N ASP A 62 15.54 -9.49 22.89
CA ASP A 62 14.43 -8.73 23.47
C ASP A 62 13.88 -7.69 22.49
N ARG A 63 14.78 -7.01 21.77
CA ARG A 63 14.40 -6.06 20.73
C ARG A 63 13.63 -6.74 19.59
N ILE A 64 14.08 -7.92 19.14
CA ILE A 64 13.44 -8.63 18.03
C ILE A 64 12.17 -9.37 18.44
N GLY A 65 12.08 -9.81 19.69
CA GLY A 65 10.88 -10.45 20.26
C GLY A 65 9.64 -9.54 20.24
N ALA A 66 9.83 -8.22 20.21
CA ALA A 66 8.74 -7.27 20.02
C ALA A 66 8.11 -7.31 18.60
N TYR A 67 8.75 -7.98 17.64
CA TYR A 67 8.29 -8.09 16.26
C TYR A 67 7.97 -9.52 15.85
N GLU A 68 8.74 -10.52 16.29
CA GLU A 68 8.64 -11.93 15.83
C GLU A 68 7.26 -12.58 16.03
N ARG A 69 6.39 -12.00 16.86
CA ARG A 69 4.99 -12.42 16.99
C ARG A 69 4.18 -12.19 15.69
N TYR A 70 4.61 -11.28 14.83
CA TYR A 70 3.89 -10.84 13.63
C TYR A 70 4.53 -11.31 12.32
N TRP A 71 5.48 -12.25 12.37
CA TRP A 71 6.12 -12.88 11.21
C TRP A 71 6.07 -14.40 11.34
N LEU A 72 6.05 -15.10 10.20
CA LEU A 72 6.04 -16.56 10.20
C LEU A 72 7.42 -17.15 10.50
N TYR A 73 8.48 -16.53 9.96
CA TYR A 73 9.84 -17.05 10.11
C TYR A 73 10.88 -15.95 10.41
N PRO A 74 11.82 -16.13 11.35
CA PRO A 74 11.96 -17.28 12.25
C PRO A 74 10.81 -17.45 13.24
N GLY A 75 10.12 -16.36 13.59
CA GLY A 75 8.93 -16.41 14.43
C GLY A 75 9.25 -16.57 15.92
N ALA A 76 8.21 -16.45 16.75
CA ALA A 76 8.34 -16.44 18.21
C ALA A 76 8.88 -17.77 18.79
N GLU A 77 8.54 -18.90 18.18
CA GLU A 77 8.95 -20.24 18.67
C GLU A 77 10.46 -20.49 18.51
N ASN A 78 11.02 -20.16 17.34
CA ASN A 78 12.46 -20.26 17.12
C ASN A 78 13.22 -19.30 18.05
N LEU A 79 12.71 -18.07 18.23
CA LEU A 79 13.30 -17.13 19.17
C LEU A 79 13.30 -17.66 20.61
N ALA A 80 12.23 -18.35 21.04
CA ALA A 80 12.18 -19.00 22.35
C ALA A 80 13.23 -20.12 22.48
N THR A 81 13.42 -20.91 21.42
CA THR A 81 14.46 -21.94 21.36
C THR A 81 15.87 -21.34 21.47
N PHE A 82 16.14 -20.24 20.75
CA PHE A 82 17.42 -19.54 20.84
C PHE A 82 17.68 -18.95 22.23
N ARG A 83 16.63 -18.45 22.91
CA ARG A 83 16.73 -18.01 24.31
C ARG A 83 17.10 -19.17 25.23
N ALA A 84 16.49 -20.35 25.04
CA ALA A 84 16.84 -21.54 25.82
C ALA A 84 18.32 -21.93 25.61
N HIS A 85 18.84 -21.86 24.38
CA HIS A 85 20.26 -22.11 24.10
C HIS A 85 21.19 -21.08 24.75
N LEU A 86 20.80 -19.80 24.79
CA LEU A 86 21.55 -18.77 25.50
C LEU A 86 21.58 -19.04 27.01
N GLU A 87 20.45 -19.43 27.61
CA GLU A 87 20.33 -19.74 29.04
C GLU A 87 21.14 -21.00 29.42
N SER A 88 21.15 -22.01 28.56
CA SER A 88 21.96 -23.23 28.75
C SER A 88 23.43 -23.04 28.38
N LYS A 89 23.86 -21.83 27.99
CA LYS A 89 25.21 -21.51 27.51
C LYS A 89 25.68 -22.40 26.35
N SER A 90 24.76 -22.84 25.50
CA SER A 90 25.06 -23.61 24.31
C SER A 90 25.43 -22.66 23.15
N THR A 91 26.51 -21.91 23.32
CA THR A 91 26.93 -20.78 22.48
C THR A 91 27.20 -21.17 21.02
N VAL A 92 27.88 -22.30 20.78
CA VAL A 92 28.16 -22.82 19.44
C VAL A 92 26.86 -23.17 18.71
N ARG A 93 25.99 -23.95 19.36
CA ARG A 93 24.70 -24.35 18.78
C ARG A 93 23.79 -23.15 18.50
N LEU A 94 23.74 -22.20 19.43
CA LEU A 94 23.01 -20.95 19.25
C LEU A 94 23.48 -20.21 17.99
N THR A 95 24.80 -20.13 17.80
CA THR A 95 25.39 -19.44 16.63
C THR A 95 25.05 -20.16 15.33
N GLU A 96 25.17 -21.49 15.28
CA GLU A 96 24.83 -22.28 14.10
C GLU A 96 23.36 -22.11 13.70
N GLU A 97 22.44 -22.21 14.66
CA GLU A 97 21.00 -22.09 14.38
C GLU A 97 20.59 -20.66 14.02
N VAL A 98 21.15 -19.63 14.68
CA VAL A 98 20.89 -18.22 14.33
C VAL A 98 21.46 -17.87 12.95
N SER A 99 22.70 -18.26 12.64
CA SER A 99 23.30 -18.05 11.32
C SER A 99 22.47 -18.73 10.21
N LEU A 100 21.98 -19.95 10.46
CA LEU A 100 21.08 -20.62 9.54
C LEU A 100 19.76 -19.87 9.38
N ALA A 101 19.18 -19.40 10.48
CA ALA A 101 17.93 -18.64 10.46
C ALA A 101 18.06 -17.34 9.65
N VAL A 102 19.14 -16.59 9.82
CA VAL A 102 19.41 -15.35 9.07
C VAL A 102 19.62 -15.62 7.59
N ARG A 103 20.34 -16.70 7.23
CA ARG A 103 20.52 -17.10 5.82
C ARG A 103 19.19 -17.41 5.16
N LEU A 104 18.39 -18.27 5.78
CA LEU A 104 17.09 -18.68 5.23
C LEU A 104 16.11 -17.52 5.17
N LEU A 105 16.09 -16.64 6.18
CA LEU A 105 15.30 -15.42 6.17
C LEU A 105 15.69 -14.50 4.99
N SER A 106 16.99 -14.37 4.71
CA SER A 106 17.49 -13.52 3.62
C SER A 106 17.21 -14.09 2.23
N GLU A 107 17.26 -15.42 2.09
CA GLU A 107 17.12 -16.11 0.79
C GLU A 107 15.67 -16.45 0.45
N TYR A 108 14.87 -16.86 1.45
CA TYR A 108 13.52 -17.38 1.26
C TYR A 108 12.44 -16.61 2.04
N GLY A 109 12.80 -15.73 2.98
CA GLY A 109 11.83 -14.97 3.77
C GLY A 109 10.90 -15.87 4.60
N ASP A 110 9.64 -15.45 4.72
CA ASP A 110 8.59 -16.20 5.42
C ASP A 110 8.25 -17.55 4.74
N ARG A 111 8.65 -17.76 3.47
CA ARG A 111 8.46 -19.06 2.79
C ARG A 111 9.19 -20.19 3.51
N THR A 112 10.23 -19.89 4.27
CA THR A 112 10.96 -20.85 5.11
C THR A 112 10.05 -21.54 6.11
N ALA A 113 8.92 -20.92 6.51
CA ALA A 113 7.93 -21.56 7.38
C ALA A 113 7.30 -22.83 6.77
N LEU A 114 7.40 -23.03 5.45
CA LEU A 114 6.98 -24.25 4.77
C LEU A 114 8.04 -25.37 4.78
N PHE A 115 9.26 -25.08 5.23
CA PHE A 115 10.33 -26.07 5.21
C PHE A 115 10.11 -27.12 6.30
N ASP A 116 10.19 -28.37 5.91
CA ASP A 116 10.07 -29.53 6.78
C ASP A 116 11.39 -29.76 7.52
N ILE A 117 11.38 -29.57 8.84
CA ILE A 117 12.53 -29.80 9.71
C ILE A 117 13.01 -31.26 9.72
N SER A 118 12.18 -32.22 9.27
CA SER A 118 12.51 -33.65 9.21
C SER A 118 13.19 -34.08 7.91
N ALA A 119 13.15 -33.24 6.87
CA ALA A 119 13.75 -33.51 5.56
C ALA A 119 15.09 -32.78 5.37
N PRO A 120 16.02 -33.29 4.53
CA PRO A 120 17.27 -32.59 4.23
C PRO A 120 17.01 -31.22 3.62
N LEU A 121 17.63 -30.17 4.16
CA LEU A 121 17.43 -28.79 3.70
C LEU A 121 17.79 -28.60 2.23
N ALA A 122 18.87 -29.23 1.76
CA ALA A 122 19.34 -29.12 0.37
C ALA A 122 18.29 -29.57 -0.66
N ASP A 123 17.52 -30.62 -0.34
CA ASP A 123 16.47 -31.13 -1.23
C ASP A 123 15.30 -30.13 -1.30
N GLN A 124 14.99 -29.48 -0.18
CA GLN A 124 13.92 -28.49 -0.10
C GLN A 124 14.28 -27.19 -0.83
N GLU A 125 15.53 -26.73 -0.68
CA GLU A 125 16.05 -25.58 -1.42
C GLU A 125 16.00 -25.82 -2.93
N LEU A 126 16.39 -27.02 -3.38
CA LEU A 126 16.30 -27.40 -4.79
C LEU A 126 14.86 -27.33 -5.32
N VAL A 127 13.90 -27.89 -4.57
CA VAL A 127 12.47 -27.83 -4.93
C VAL A 127 11.96 -26.39 -4.92
N ALA A 128 12.34 -25.60 -3.92
CA ALA A 128 11.91 -24.21 -3.77
C ALA A 128 12.38 -23.33 -4.93
N GLN A 129 13.60 -23.54 -5.40
CA GLN A 129 14.19 -22.87 -6.56
C GLN A 129 13.57 -23.36 -7.88
N ALA A 130 13.34 -24.66 -8.04
CA ALA A 130 12.83 -25.24 -9.28
C ALA A 130 11.37 -24.88 -9.57
N LYS A 131 10.51 -24.87 -8.55
CA LYS A 131 9.05 -24.69 -8.75
C LYS A 131 8.63 -23.25 -9.02
N GLN A 132 9.45 -22.24 -8.68
CA GLN A 132 9.11 -20.81 -8.81
C GLN A 132 7.70 -20.45 -8.28
N GLN A 133 7.23 -21.16 -7.26
CA GLN A 133 5.92 -20.91 -6.64
C GLN A 133 5.90 -19.55 -5.96
N GLN A 134 4.75 -18.89 -6.04
CA GLN A 134 4.50 -17.69 -5.26
C GLN A 134 4.12 -18.08 -3.82
N PHE A 135 4.58 -17.31 -2.85
CA PHE A 135 4.29 -17.53 -1.43
C PHE A 135 3.72 -16.26 -0.81
N TYR A 136 2.68 -16.40 0.01
CA TYR A 136 2.03 -15.28 0.70
C TYR A 136 1.70 -15.61 2.16
N THR A 137 1.67 -14.57 2.99
CA THR A 137 1.19 -14.69 4.37
C THR A 137 -0.29 -14.32 4.44
N VAL A 138 -1.09 -15.16 5.10
CA VAL A 138 -2.51 -14.90 5.38
C VAL A 138 -2.67 -14.75 6.88
N LEU A 139 -3.21 -13.60 7.31
CA LEU A 139 -3.53 -13.37 8.71
C LEU A 139 -4.83 -14.08 9.07
N LEU A 140 -4.82 -14.86 10.13
CA LEU A 140 -6.02 -15.39 10.78
C LEU A 140 -6.15 -14.77 12.16
N ALA A 141 -7.12 -13.89 12.34
CA ALA A 141 -7.41 -13.30 13.62
C ALA A 141 -8.36 -14.23 14.40
N ASP A 142 -7.79 -15.06 15.26
CA ASP A 142 -8.47 -16.13 16.00
C ASP A 142 -7.80 -16.29 17.38
N ASP A 143 -8.59 -16.33 18.45
CA ASP A 143 -8.14 -16.48 19.83
C ASP A 143 -8.22 -17.93 20.35
N ALA A 144 -8.56 -18.88 19.48
CA ALA A 144 -8.57 -20.30 19.81
C ALA A 144 -7.20 -20.74 20.37
N PRO A 145 -7.17 -21.48 21.49
CA PRO A 145 -5.92 -21.94 22.05
C PRO A 145 -5.21 -22.87 21.05
N PRO A 146 -3.85 -22.85 20.97
CA PRO A 146 -3.10 -23.72 20.06
C PRO A 146 -3.37 -25.22 20.26
N THR A 147 -3.87 -25.61 21.44
CA THR A 147 -4.24 -26.99 21.79
C THR A 147 -5.69 -27.34 21.46
N ALA A 148 -6.45 -26.43 20.84
CA ALA A 148 -7.82 -26.68 20.44
C ALA A 148 -7.86 -27.77 19.36
N PRO A 149 -8.60 -28.88 19.56
CA PRO A 149 -8.78 -29.86 18.50
C PRO A 149 -9.48 -29.19 17.29
N GLU A 150 -9.00 -29.50 16.08
CA GLU A 150 -9.54 -28.97 14.82
C GLU A 150 -9.50 -27.43 14.74
N SER A 151 -8.36 -26.84 15.11
CA SER A 151 -8.15 -25.41 14.92
C SER A 151 -8.30 -25.04 13.44
N LEU A 152 -8.92 -23.89 13.14
CA LEU A 152 -9.15 -23.48 11.76
C LEU A 152 -7.83 -23.34 10.98
N ALA A 153 -6.77 -22.88 11.64
CA ALA A 153 -5.44 -22.80 11.06
C ALA A 153 -4.92 -24.18 10.59
N GLU A 154 -5.07 -25.22 11.40
CA GLU A 154 -4.66 -26.58 11.04
C GLU A 154 -5.53 -27.16 9.92
N CYS A 155 -6.84 -26.93 9.97
CA CYS A 155 -7.76 -27.35 8.89
C CYS A 155 -7.39 -26.70 7.55
N LEU A 156 -7.08 -25.39 7.54
CA LEU A 156 -6.60 -24.69 6.34
C LEU A 156 -5.24 -25.22 5.88
N ARG A 157 -4.31 -25.49 6.80
CA ARG A 157 -2.99 -26.06 6.48
C ARG A 157 -3.10 -27.46 5.85
N ALA A 158 -4.06 -28.27 6.30
CA ALA A 158 -4.31 -29.62 5.79
C ALA A 158 -4.84 -29.65 4.35
N LEU A 159 -5.48 -28.57 3.88
CA LEU A 159 -6.00 -28.44 2.52
C LEU A 159 -4.94 -28.01 1.49
N ARG A 160 -3.75 -27.61 1.94
CA ARG A 160 -2.70 -27.14 1.05
C ARG A 160 -2.16 -28.26 0.17
N ASN A 161 -2.00 -27.96 -1.11
CA ASN A 161 -1.38 -28.87 -2.06
C ASN A 161 -0.01 -28.33 -2.50
N PRO A 162 1.10 -29.06 -2.24
CA PRO A 162 2.44 -28.66 -2.67
C PRO A 162 2.62 -28.49 -4.19
N ALA A 163 1.66 -28.93 -5.00
CA ALA A 163 1.64 -28.75 -6.45
C ALA A 163 1.03 -27.41 -6.91
N ASP A 164 0.34 -26.66 -6.04
CA ASP A 164 -0.28 -25.38 -6.41
C ASP A 164 0.78 -24.32 -6.73
N ASP A 165 0.53 -23.50 -7.75
CA ASP A 165 1.37 -22.37 -8.19
C ASP A 165 1.51 -21.27 -7.13
N VAL A 166 0.46 -21.10 -6.32
CA VAL A 166 0.41 -20.20 -5.18
C VAL A 166 0.33 -21.03 -3.90
N GLN A 167 1.23 -20.73 -2.96
CA GLN A 167 1.27 -21.28 -1.61
C GLN A 167 1.01 -20.17 -0.60
N PHE A 168 0.42 -20.50 0.54
CA PHE A 168 0.32 -19.58 1.66
C PHE A 168 0.47 -20.28 3.01
N GLU A 169 0.78 -19.49 4.03
CA GLU A 169 0.83 -19.93 5.42
C GLU A 169 0.08 -18.94 6.33
N ILE A 170 -0.46 -19.47 7.42
CA ILE A 170 -1.33 -18.77 8.36
C ILE A 170 -0.51 -18.17 9.49
N LEU A 171 -0.56 -16.84 9.61
CA LEU A 171 -0.12 -16.09 10.78
C LEU A 171 -1.31 -15.85 11.70
N VAL A 172 -1.28 -16.37 12.94
CA VAL A 172 -2.40 -16.25 13.87
C VAL A 172 -2.25 -15.02 14.77
N ALA A 173 -3.31 -14.21 14.90
CA ALA A 173 -3.38 -13.05 15.79
C ALA A 173 -4.59 -13.16 16.75
N PRO A 174 -4.41 -13.21 18.08
CA PRO A 174 -5.48 -13.59 19.00
C PRO A 174 -6.36 -12.43 19.48
N SER A 175 -6.21 -11.22 18.95
CA SER A 175 -7.04 -10.07 19.30
C SER A 175 -7.11 -9.07 18.15
N VAL A 176 -8.07 -8.14 18.21
CA VAL A 176 -8.20 -7.04 17.24
C VAL A 176 -6.94 -6.16 17.26
N GLU A 177 -6.42 -5.84 18.44
CA GLU A 177 -5.17 -5.08 18.57
C GLU A 177 -3.98 -5.81 17.92
N ASP A 178 -3.88 -7.13 18.09
CA ASP A 178 -2.81 -7.93 17.47
C ASP A 178 -2.97 -7.98 15.95
N ALA A 179 -4.19 -8.13 15.44
CA ALA A 179 -4.49 -8.18 14.01
C ALA A 179 -4.14 -6.85 13.31
N ILE A 180 -4.58 -5.72 13.87
CA ILE A 180 -4.24 -4.38 13.34
C ILE A 180 -2.73 -4.15 13.40
N THR A 181 -2.08 -4.56 14.50
CA THR A 181 -0.62 -4.44 14.65
C THR A 181 0.12 -5.28 13.60
N ALA A 182 -0.31 -6.52 13.37
CA ALA A 182 0.25 -7.39 12.36
C ALA A 182 0.13 -6.77 10.96
N VAL A 183 -1.05 -6.29 10.57
CA VAL A 183 -1.28 -5.65 9.26
C VAL A 183 -0.48 -4.35 9.09
N ALA A 184 -0.31 -3.58 10.16
CA ALA A 184 0.46 -2.34 10.14
C ALA A 184 1.96 -2.59 9.95
N LEU A 185 2.48 -3.69 10.50
CA LEU A 185 3.91 -3.98 10.55
C LEU A 185 4.38 -4.95 9.47
N ASN A 186 3.60 -5.98 9.15
CA ASN A 186 4.01 -7.02 8.23
C ASN A 186 3.47 -6.78 6.81
N GLY A 187 4.36 -6.34 5.93
CA GLY A 187 4.09 -6.16 4.50
C GLY A 187 3.70 -7.44 3.76
N GLU A 188 4.14 -8.60 4.25
CA GLU A 188 3.93 -9.92 3.63
C GLU A 188 2.48 -10.40 3.75
N ILE A 189 1.70 -9.85 4.68
CA ILE A 189 0.27 -10.17 4.81
C ILE A 189 -0.47 -9.66 3.56
N GLN A 190 -1.07 -10.58 2.80
CA GLN A 190 -1.81 -10.31 1.57
C GLN A 190 -3.31 -10.57 1.66
N ALA A 191 -3.76 -11.27 2.70
CA ALA A 191 -5.17 -11.43 3.04
C ALA A 191 -5.33 -11.56 4.55
N ALA A 192 -6.51 -11.20 5.07
CA ALA A 192 -6.84 -11.30 6.47
C ALA A 192 -8.23 -11.95 6.66
N ILE A 193 -8.31 -12.90 7.58
CA ILE A 193 -9.53 -13.58 7.98
C ILE A 193 -9.80 -13.19 9.42
N ILE A 194 -10.93 -12.52 9.69
CA ILE A 194 -11.27 -11.99 11.01
C ILE A 194 -12.47 -12.73 11.58
N ARG A 195 -12.33 -13.26 12.80
CA ARG A 195 -13.44 -13.84 13.55
C ARG A 195 -14.28 -12.73 14.20
N HIS A 196 -15.61 -12.84 14.13
CA HIS A 196 -16.51 -11.77 14.58
C HIS A 196 -16.46 -11.51 16.10
N ASP A 197 -16.25 -12.55 16.91
CA ASP A 197 -16.24 -12.56 18.38
C ASP A 197 -14.82 -12.43 18.96
N LEU A 198 -13.88 -11.89 18.19
CA LEU A 198 -12.49 -11.70 18.60
C LEU A 198 -12.39 -10.64 19.72
N PRO A 199 -11.63 -10.88 20.81
CA PRO A 199 -11.45 -9.89 21.86
C PRO A 199 -10.74 -8.65 21.31
N LEU A 200 -11.14 -7.47 21.78
CA LEU A 200 -10.54 -6.22 21.31
C LEU A 200 -9.06 -6.15 21.71
N ARG A 201 -8.77 -6.43 22.99
CA ARG A 201 -7.46 -6.18 23.61
C ARG A 201 -6.53 -7.40 23.52
N SER A 202 -5.25 -7.13 23.29
CA SER A 202 -4.20 -8.14 23.37
C SER A 202 -3.95 -8.54 24.82
N ARG A 203 -3.78 -9.84 25.08
CA ARG A 203 -3.41 -10.36 26.41
C ARG A 203 -2.01 -9.92 26.83
N ASP A 204 -1.10 -9.86 25.85
CA ASP A 204 0.32 -9.53 26.01
C ASP A 204 0.67 -8.30 25.16
N ARG A 205 0.11 -7.14 25.55
CA ARG A 205 0.26 -5.89 24.79
C ARG A 205 1.71 -5.41 24.80
N LEU A 206 2.31 -5.31 23.61
CA LEU A 206 3.70 -4.90 23.43
C LEU A 206 3.87 -3.38 23.52
N PRO A 207 5.03 -2.85 23.98
CA PRO A 207 5.26 -1.41 24.05
C PRO A 207 5.04 -0.67 22.73
N LEU A 208 5.38 -1.29 21.59
CA LEU A 208 5.16 -0.74 20.25
C LEU A 208 3.67 -0.48 19.94
N MET A 209 2.77 -1.27 20.54
CA MET A 209 1.33 -1.12 20.35
C MET A 209 0.81 0.17 21.00
N ASN A 210 1.46 0.70 22.04
CA ASN A 210 1.12 2.02 22.58
C ASN A 210 1.37 3.13 21.55
N THR A 211 2.45 3.00 20.79
CA THR A 211 2.83 3.97 19.75
C THR A 211 1.94 3.83 18.51
N LEU A 212 1.55 2.60 18.17
CA LEU A 212 0.68 2.32 17.02
C LEU A 212 -0.79 2.60 17.30
N LEU A 213 -1.34 2.15 18.43
CA LEU A 213 -2.79 2.11 18.70
C LEU A 213 -3.25 3.16 19.73
N GLY A 214 -2.31 3.91 20.31
CA GLY A 214 -2.53 4.81 21.43
C GLY A 214 -2.27 4.14 22.80
N PRO A 215 -2.13 4.93 23.88
CA PRO A 215 -2.00 4.36 25.23
C PRO A 215 -3.26 3.58 25.61
N ASN A 216 -3.12 2.65 26.54
CA ASN A 216 -4.28 1.98 27.12
C ASN A 216 -5.03 3.02 27.98
N ASP A 217 -6.34 3.20 27.80
CA ASP A 217 -7.17 4.05 28.68
C ASP A 217 -7.25 3.49 30.13
N ALA A 218 -6.57 2.36 30.39
CA ALA A 218 -6.51 1.66 31.67
C ALA A 218 -5.75 2.41 32.78
N ASP A 219 -5.05 3.51 32.50
CA ASP A 219 -4.40 4.33 33.55
C ASP A 219 -5.39 5.24 34.33
N GLY A 220 -6.69 4.97 34.26
CA GLY A 220 -7.67 5.64 35.14
C GLY A 220 -9.16 5.44 34.88
N ALA A 221 -9.58 4.67 33.87
CA ALA A 221 -11.00 4.43 33.58
C ALA A 221 -11.33 2.93 33.50
N MET A 222 -12.58 2.59 33.87
CA MET A 222 -13.12 1.23 33.94
C MET A 222 -12.71 0.33 32.75
N VAL A 223 -12.44 -0.94 33.03
CA VAL A 223 -12.30 -1.99 32.00
C VAL A 223 -13.50 -1.92 31.07
N ILE A 224 -13.30 -1.43 29.85
CA ILE A 224 -14.37 -1.34 28.85
C ILE A 224 -14.59 -2.76 28.31
N PRO A 225 -15.78 -3.37 28.47
CA PRO A 225 -16.03 -4.70 27.96
C PRO A 225 -15.92 -4.74 26.42
N ASP A 226 -15.58 -5.92 25.91
CA ASP A 226 -15.62 -6.21 24.47
C ASP A 226 -17.04 -5.93 23.94
N ARG A 227 -17.12 -5.41 22.71
CA ARG A 227 -18.40 -5.17 22.05
C ARG A 227 -18.64 -6.28 21.03
N PRO A 228 -19.90 -6.66 20.78
CA PRO A 228 -20.23 -7.67 19.77
C PRO A 228 -19.86 -7.31 18.33
N HIS A 229 -19.35 -6.09 18.07
CA HIS A 229 -19.07 -5.58 16.73
C HIS A 229 -17.63 -5.05 16.57
N ASP A 230 -16.69 -5.51 17.38
CA ASP A 230 -15.28 -5.06 17.30
C ASP A 230 -14.58 -5.48 16.01
N TRP A 231 -15.12 -6.49 15.34
CA TRP A 231 -14.76 -6.87 13.98
C TRP A 231 -14.96 -5.70 12.99
N ILE A 232 -16.00 -4.87 13.13
CA ILE A 232 -16.20 -3.70 12.25
C ILE A 232 -15.02 -2.75 12.39
N GLU A 233 -14.68 -2.36 13.62
CA GLU A 233 -13.54 -1.47 13.89
C GLU A 233 -12.21 -2.08 13.40
N CYS A 234 -12.04 -3.40 13.56
CA CYS A 234 -10.88 -4.12 13.02
C CYS A 234 -10.78 -3.97 11.49
N GLY A 235 -11.85 -4.32 10.76
CA GLY A 235 -11.88 -4.23 9.31
C GLY A 235 -11.71 -2.80 8.82
N GLU A 236 -12.29 -1.82 9.51
CA GLU A 236 -12.14 -0.42 9.15
C GLU A 236 -10.68 0.05 9.19
N TRP A 237 -9.97 -0.30 10.26
CA TRP A 237 -8.54 0.01 10.41
C TRP A 237 -7.67 -0.76 9.43
N ILE A 238 -7.97 -2.03 9.15
CA ILE A 238 -7.27 -2.80 8.12
C ILE A 238 -7.42 -2.13 6.76
N ARG A 239 -8.63 -1.68 6.38
CA ARG A 239 -8.84 -0.95 5.12
C ARG A 239 -8.11 0.39 5.10
N GLU A 240 -8.04 1.10 6.22
CA GLU A 240 -7.30 2.37 6.30
C GLU A 240 -5.79 2.17 6.16
N LEU A 241 -5.23 1.09 6.72
CA LEU A 241 -3.81 0.77 6.60
C LEU A 241 -3.49 0.16 5.23
N ARG A 242 -4.20 -0.89 4.84
CA ARG A 242 -3.95 -1.75 3.68
C ARG A 242 -5.27 -1.96 2.91
N PRO A 243 -5.77 -0.95 2.18
CA PRO A 243 -7.11 -0.99 1.55
C PRO A 243 -7.32 -2.16 0.61
N HIS A 244 -6.24 -2.59 -0.05
CA HIS A 244 -6.29 -3.55 -1.14
C HIS A 244 -6.08 -5.00 -0.73
N ILE A 245 -5.72 -5.34 0.52
CA ILE A 245 -5.62 -6.76 0.89
C ILE A 245 -7.02 -7.36 1.01
N ASP A 246 -7.17 -8.63 0.65
CA ASP A 246 -8.47 -9.29 0.75
C ASP A 246 -8.83 -9.48 2.24
N LEU A 247 -10.07 -9.15 2.61
CA LEU A 247 -10.54 -9.14 3.99
C LEU A 247 -11.82 -9.98 4.11
N TYR A 248 -11.73 -11.08 4.87
CA TYR A 248 -12.80 -12.07 5.03
C TYR A 248 -13.32 -12.09 6.46
N LEU A 249 -14.64 -12.18 6.65
CA LEU A 249 -15.27 -12.28 7.97
C LEU A 249 -15.70 -13.72 8.24
N LEU A 250 -15.42 -14.23 9.43
CA LEU A 250 -15.97 -15.49 9.93
C LEU A 250 -16.99 -15.20 11.02
N THR A 251 -18.22 -15.68 10.83
CA THR A 251 -19.33 -15.47 11.76
C THR A 251 -20.06 -16.76 12.11
N ASP A 252 -20.52 -16.86 13.36
CA ASP A 252 -21.46 -17.89 13.84
C ASP A 252 -22.92 -17.43 13.77
N GLU A 253 -23.16 -16.16 13.42
CA GLU A 253 -24.48 -15.56 13.30
C GLU A 253 -25.09 -15.80 11.91
N SER A 254 -26.42 -15.94 11.88
CA SER A 254 -27.13 -16.13 10.61
C SER A 254 -27.07 -14.85 9.77
N ILE A 255 -26.48 -14.93 8.58
CA ILE A 255 -26.40 -13.83 7.59
C ILE A 255 -27.79 -13.26 7.26
N ALA A 256 -28.86 -14.04 7.45
CA ALA A 256 -30.24 -13.61 7.18
C ALA A 256 -30.84 -12.64 8.22
N ALA A 257 -30.14 -12.34 9.32
CA ALA A 257 -30.64 -11.52 10.42
C ALA A 257 -30.08 -10.09 10.47
N GLY A 258 -29.21 -9.70 9.51
CA GLY A 258 -28.60 -8.37 9.49
C GLY A 258 -29.62 -7.27 9.17
N ASP A 259 -29.74 -6.27 10.04
CA ASP A 259 -30.37 -5.00 9.70
C ASP A 259 -29.50 -4.34 8.61
N GLY A 260 -30.13 -3.84 7.53
CA GLY A 260 -29.46 -3.37 6.30
C GLY A 260 -28.57 -2.12 6.40
N ASP A 261 -28.00 -1.85 7.58
CA ASP A 261 -27.16 -0.70 7.92
C ASP A 261 -25.69 -1.11 8.25
N GLU A 262 -25.32 -2.38 8.07
CA GLU A 262 -23.94 -2.83 8.31
C GLU A 262 -22.99 -2.36 7.19
N PRO A 263 -21.84 -1.76 7.53
CA PRO A 263 -20.91 -1.25 6.54
C PRO A 263 -20.23 -2.42 5.78
N ASP A 264 -20.22 -2.31 4.45
CA ASP A 264 -19.56 -3.25 3.53
C ASP A 264 -18.03 -3.13 3.61
N VAL A 265 -17.46 -3.64 4.70
CA VAL A 265 -16.01 -3.55 5.00
C VAL A 265 -15.27 -4.80 4.53
N TYR A 266 -15.95 -5.94 4.50
CA TYR A 266 -15.40 -7.28 4.24
C TYR A 266 -15.76 -7.74 2.83
N ASP A 267 -14.79 -8.27 2.08
CA ASP A 267 -15.01 -8.72 0.70
C ASP A 267 -15.95 -9.94 0.63
N ARG A 268 -15.93 -10.78 1.67
CA ARG A 268 -16.83 -11.93 1.80
C ARG A 268 -16.98 -12.37 3.26
N THR A 269 -18.18 -12.81 3.61
CA THR A 269 -18.51 -13.38 4.92
C THR A 269 -18.73 -14.88 4.80
N PHE A 270 -18.16 -15.63 5.74
CA PHE A 270 -18.23 -17.08 5.84
C PHE A 270 -18.88 -17.48 7.16
N TYR A 271 -19.70 -18.52 7.10
CA TYR A 271 -20.27 -19.14 8.29
C TYR A 271 -19.29 -20.17 8.83
N ARG A 272 -18.94 -20.12 10.12
CA ARG A 272 -17.90 -21.01 10.70
C ARG A 272 -18.22 -22.50 10.55
N LEU A 273 -19.50 -22.87 10.61
CA LEU A 273 -19.96 -24.25 10.44
C LEU A 273 -19.97 -24.71 8.96
N ASN A 274 -19.66 -23.83 8.01
CA ASN A 274 -19.55 -24.18 6.59
C ASN A 274 -18.12 -24.58 6.20
N ASP A 275 -18.03 -25.23 5.04
CA ASP A 275 -16.87 -25.91 4.48
C ASP A 275 -15.60 -25.04 4.46
N VAL A 276 -14.62 -25.37 5.32
CA VAL A 276 -13.26 -24.80 5.34
C VAL A 276 -12.60 -24.85 3.94
N THR A 277 -13.04 -25.78 3.10
CA THR A 277 -12.62 -25.89 1.69
C THR A 277 -13.04 -24.66 0.87
N ASP A 278 -14.27 -24.14 1.04
CA ASP A 278 -14.71 -22.93 0.32
C ASP A 278 -13.91 -21.70 0.76
N LEU A 279 -13.61 -21.58 2.06
CA LEU A 279 -12.72 -20.54 2.57
C LEU A 279 -11.32 -20.65 1.96
N HIS A 280 -10.70 -21.83 2.00
CA HIS A 280 -9.38 -22.08 1.41
C HIS A 280 -9.35 -21.74 -0.09
N SER A 281 -10.32 -22.25 -0.86
CA SER A 281 -10.44 -21.97 -2.29
C SER A 281 -10.65 -20.50 -2.58
N THR A 282 -11.41 -19.79 -1.75
CA THR A 282 -11.64 -18.35 -1.91
C THR A 282 -10.37 -17.56 -1.65
N VAL A 283 -9.65 -17.85 -0.56
CA VAL A 283 -8.37 -17.20 -0.23
C VAL A 283 -7.38 -17.41 -1.37
N LEU A 284 -7.25 -18.65 -1.87
CA LEU A 284 -6.35 -18.97 -2.97
C LEU A 284 -6.73 -18.23 -4.27
N ALA A 285 -8.03 -18.14 -4.58
CA ALA A 285 -8.52 -17.40 -5.74
C ALA A 285 -8.28 -15.88 -5.62
N GLY A 286 -8.49 -15.32 -4.43
CA GLY A 286 -8.20 -13.91 -4.11
C GLY A 286 -6.73 -13.57 -4.31
N LEU A 287 -5.83 -14.38 -3.75
CA LEU A 287 -4.38 -14.24 -3.94
C LEU A 287 -3.99 -14.32 -5.42
N ARG A 288 -4.47 -15.32 -6.16
CA ARG A 288 -4.21 -15.42 -7.62
C ARG A 288 -4.69 -14.19 -8.37
N ASN A 289 -5.92 -13.73 -8.09
CA ASN A 289 -6.47 -12.55 -8.74
C ASN A 289 -5.65 -11.30 -8.42
N ARG A 290 -5.27 -11.11 -7.15
CA ARG A 290 -4.47 -9.97 -6.68
C ARG A 290 -3.17 -9.85 -7.45
N PHE A 291 -2.40 -10.93 -7.55
CA PHE A 291 -1.07 -10.97 -8.15
C PHE A 291 -1.08 -11.22 -9.66
N ALA A 292 -2.24 -11.47 -10.27
CA ALA A 292 -2.37 -11.52 -11.71
C ALA A 292 -1.85 -10.23 -12.36
N THR A 293 -1.11 -10.38 -13.44
CA THR A 293 -0.56 -9.28 -14.24
C THR A 293 -1.09 -9.40 -15.68
N PRO A 294 -2.35 -8.97 -15.94
CA PRO A 294 -3.09 -9.39 -17.14
C PRO A 294 -2.35 -9.22 -18.46
N PHE A 295 -1.64 -8.10 -18.63
CA PHE A 295 -0.83 -7.86 -19.82
C PHE A 295 0.47 -8.68 -19.85
N PHE A 296 1.19 -8.76 -18.73
CA PHE A 296 2.47 -9.48 -18.67
C PHE A 296 2.28 -11.01 -18.75
N ASP A 297 1.25 -11.54 -18.11
CA ASP A 297 0.88 -12.96 -18.21
C ASP A 297 0.52 -13.33 -19.66
N ALA A 298 -0.25 -12.48 -20.34
CA ALA A 298 -0.56 -12.65 -21.75
C ALA A 298 0.70 -12.55 -22.64
N LEU A 299 1.60 -11.61 -22.33
CA LEU A 299 2.88 -11.45 -23.04
C LEU A 299 3.77 -12.69 -22.87
N ARG A 300 3.85 -13.26 -21.67
CA ARG A 300 4.57 -14.51 -21.38
C ARG A 300 3.99 -15.67 -22.16
N ALA A 301 2.65 -15.82 -22.17
CA ALA A 301 1.97 -16.87 -22.92
C ALA A 301 2.25 -16.74 -24.44
N TYR A 302 2.21 -15.53 -24.97
CA TYR A 302 2.55 -15.24 -26.37
C TYR A 302 4.03 -15.51 -26.69
N ALA A 303 4.95 -15.18 -25.79
CA ALA A 303 6.38 -15.43 -25.95
C ALA A 303 6.71 -16.94 -25.93
N ALA A 304 5.95 -17.74 -25.18
CA ALA A 304 6.10 -19.20 -25.15
C ALA A 304 5.46 -19.91 -26.35
N ALA A 305 4.45 -19.30 -26.98
CA ALA A 305 3.72 -19.91 -28.09
C ALA A 305 4.59 -20.06 -29.37
N PRO A 306 4.52 -21.21 -30.06
CA PRO A 306 5.23 -21.43 -31.32
C PRO A 306 4.49 -20.75 -32.48
N VAL A 307 4.67 -19.43 -32.62
CA VAL A 307 4.01 -18.62 -33.65
C VAL A 307 4.97 -18.32 -34.81
N GLY A 308 4.59 -18.70 -36.03
CA GLY A 308 5.27 -18.25 -37.24
C GLY A 308 4.91 -16.79 -37.53
N GLN A 309 5.91 -15.91 -37.70
CA GLN A 309 5.67 -14.48 -37.89
C GLN A 309 5.80 -14.04 -39.35
N PHE A 310 4.70 -13.49 -39.86
CA PHE A 310 4.64 -12.74 -41.13
C PHE A 310 4.29 -11.26 -40.89
N HIS A 311 4.40 -10.78 -39.65
CA HIS A 311 4.04 -9.42 -39.29
C HIS A 311 5.11 -8.41 -39.72
N ALA A 312 4.78 -7.12 -39.69
CA ALA A 312 5.62 -6.04 -40.21
C ALA A 312 6.92 -5.75 -39.43
N LEU A 313 7.10 -6.28 -38.20
CA LEU A 313 8.30 -5.96 -37.42
C LEU A 313 9.52 -6.77 -37.89
N PRO A 314 10.67 -6.13 -38.16
CA PRO A 314 11.83 -6.74 -38.80
C PRO A 314 12.72 -7.57 -37.86
N VAL A 315 12.48 -7.51 -36.53
CA VAL A 315 13.27 -8.30 -35.56
C VAL A 315 12.85 -9.77 -35.59
N ALA A 316 11.58 -10.04 -35.94
CA ALA A 316 11.02 -11.38 -36.17
C ALA A 316 11.35 -12.35 -35.04
N ARG A 317 11.01 -11.98 -33.80
CA ARG A 317 11.34 -12.74 -32.57
C ARG A 317 12.84 -12.99 -32.38
N GLY A 318 13.64 -12.03 -32.83
CA GLY A 318 15.10 -12.06 -32.74
C GLY A 318 15.79 -12.79 -33.89
N ALA A 319 15.07 -13.33 -34.87
CA ALA A 319 15.67 -14.06 -35.98
C ALA A 319 16.68 -13.20 -36.76
N SER A 320 16.38 -11.92 -37.02
CA SER A 320 17.33 -11.03 -37.72
C SER A 320 18.56 -10.67 -36.89
N ILE A 321 18.48 -10.80 -35.57
CA ILE A 321 19.59 -10.57 -34.64
C ILE A 321 20.47 -11.81 -34.55
N PHE A 322 19.89 -12.96 -34.20
CA PHE A 322 20.64 -14.19 -33.98
C PHE A 322 21.20 -14.80 -35.28
N ASN A 323 20.55 -14.55 -36.43
CA ASN A 323 21.07 -14.97 -37.74
C ASN A 323 22.04 -13.94 -38.35
N SER A 324 22.19 -12.76 -37.75
CA SER A 324 23.18 -11.79 -38.19
C SER A 324 24.58 -12.24 -37.77
N LYS A 325 25.57 -11.98 -38.63
CA LYS A 325 26.98 -12.24 -38.31
C LYS A 325 27.55 -11.26 -37.28
N SER A 326 26.87 -10.15 -37.03
CA SER A 326 27.41 -9.01 -36.27
C SER A 326 26.53 -8.52 -35.12
N LEU A 327 25.39 -9.15 -34.87
CA LEU A 327 24.44 -8.71 -33.83
C LEU A 327 24.17 -9.77 -32.75
N GLN A 328 24.92 -10.89 -32.76
CA GLN A 328 24.73 -11.96 -31.79
C GLN A 328 25.03 -11.49 -30.35
N ASP A 329 26.03 -10.64 -30.20
CA ASP A 329 26.39 -9.98 -28.94
C ASP A 329 25.22 -9.18 -28.35
N MET A 330 24.44 -8.48 -29.17
CA MET A 330 23.22 -7.78 -28.72
C MET A 330 22.15 -8.76 -28.22
N GLY A 331 21.98 -9.89 -28.92
CA GLY A 331 21.05 -10.95 -28.55
C GLY A 331 21.42 -11.62 -27.23
N GLU A 332 22.71 -11.87 -27.02
CA GLU A 332 23.26 -12.42 -25.78
C GLU A 332 23.17 -11.43 -24.62
N PHE A 333 23.47 -10.16 -24.87
CA PHE A 333 23.43 -9.11 -23.84
C PHE A 333 22.03 -8.87 -23.28
N TYR A 334 21.02 -8.69 -24.13
CA TYR A 334 19.63 -8.45 -23.68
C TYR A 334 18.87 -9.74 -23.33
N GLY A 335 19.34 -10.89 -23.83
CA GLY A 335 18.69 -12.17 -23.68
C GLY A 335 17.54 -12.40 -24.65
N ARG A 336 17.22 -13.67 -24.90
CA ARG A 336 16.25 -14.06 -25.94
C ARG A 336 14.81 -13.64 -25.65
N ASN A 337 14.43 -13.55 -24.37
CA ASN A 337 13.04 -13.33 -23.95
C ASN A 337 12.49 -11.97 -24.39
N ILE A 338 13.31 -10.91 -24.42
CA ILE A 338 12.85 -9.58 -24.87
C ILE A 338 12.40 -9.61 -26.33
N PHE A 339 13.10 -10.38 -27.16
CA PHE A 339 12.79 -10.51 -28.58
C PHE A 339 11.61 -11.47 -28.79
N MET A 340 11.50 -12.54 -28.00
CA MET A 340 10.33 -13.44 -28.06
C MET A 340 9.03 -12.76 -27.63
N ALA A 341 9.12 -11.74 -26.77
CA ALA A 341 8.00 -10.89 -26.37
C ALA A 341 7.65 -9.80 -27.40
N GLU A 342 8.39 -9.67 -28.50
CA GLU A 342 8.09 -8.71 -29.56
C GLU A 342 6.71 -8.99 -30.19
N THR A 343 5.86 -7.97 -30.20
CA THR A 343 4.48 -8.09 -30.64
C THR A 343 3.92 -6.77 -31.17
N SER A 344 2.81 -6.87 -31.90
CA SER A 344 2.02 -5.74 -32.37
C SER A 344 0.53 -6.09 -32.31
N THR A 345 -0.34 -5.08 -32.43
CA THR A 345 -1.79 -5.25 -32.37
C THR A 345 -2.35 -6.21 -33.44
N THR A 346 -1.61 -6.45 -34.52
CA THR A 346 -1.98 -7.40 -35.59
C THR A 346 -1.71 -8.86 -35.23
N SER A 347 -0.95 -9.13 -34.17
CA SER A 347 -0.55 -10.49 -33.78
C SER A 347 -1.67 -11.26 -33.04
N GLY A 348 -2.76 -10.56 -32.67
CA GLY A 348 -3.90 -11.12 -31.96
C GLY A 348 -3.61 -11.43 -30.49
N GLY A 349 -4.63 -11.40 -29.63
CA GLY A 349 -4.55 -11.86 -28.24
C GLY A 349 -3.90 -10.93 -27.20
N LEU A 350 -3.30 -9.80 -27.62
CA LEU A 350 -2.56 -8.89 -26.73
C LEU A 350 -3.16 -7.49 -26.55
N ASP A 351 -4.33 -7.24 -27.15
CA ASP A 351 -5.07 -5.96 -27.09
C ASP A 351 -4.42 -4.82 -27.89
N SER A 352 -5.09 -3.66 -27.97
CA SER A 352 -4.57 -2.43 -28.58
C SER A 352 -4.39 -1.35 -27.53
N LEU A 353 -3.18 -0.77 -27.42
CA LEU A 353 -2.94 0.32 -26.46
C LEU A 353 -3.78 1.57 -26.77
N LEU A 354 -4.08 1.83 -28.05
CA LEU A 354 -4.85 2.99 -28.49
C LEU A 354 -6.37 2.78 -28.39
N ASP A 355 -6.81 1.54 -28.27
CA ASP A 355 -8.23 1.18 -28.13
C ASP A 355 -8.34 -0.11 -27.28
N PRO A 356 -8.11 -0.01 -25.96
CA PRO A 356 -7.96 -1.19 -25.10
C PRO A 356 -9.32 -1.78 -24.72
N HIS A 357 -9.55 -3.05 -25.08
CA HIS A 357 -10.76 -3.81 -24.73
C HIS A 357 -10.48 -5.14 -24.01
N GLY A 358 -9.22 -5.57 -23.97
CA GLY A 358 -8.77 -6.87 -23.48
C GLY A 358 -7.80 -6.78 -22.31
N ASN A 359 -6.62 -7.41 -22.45
CA ASN A 359 -5.65 -7.55 -21.35
C ASN A 359 -5.04 -6.22 -20.91
N ILE A 360 -4.87 -5.25 -21.82
CA ILE A 360 -4.41 -3.91 -21.47
C ILE A 360 -5.50 -3.18 -20.68
N LYS A 361 -6.77 -3.27 -21.11
CA LYS A 361 -7.91 -2.71 -20.36
C LYS A 361 -8.00 -3.27 -18.95
N LYS A 362 -7.91 -4.59 -18.79
CA LYS A 362 -7.89 -5.25 -17.47
C LYS A 362 -6.72 -4.78 -16.60
N ALA A 363 -5.54 -4.58 -17.20
CA ALA A 363 -4.38 -4.04 -16.48
C ALA A 363 -4.59 -2.58 -16.07
N MET A 364 -5.18 -1.74 -16.93
CA MET A 364 -5.55 -0.36 -16.61
C MET A 364 -6.60 -0.30 -15.49
N ASP A 365 -7.58 -1.21 -15.48
CA ASP A 365 -8.59 -1.29 -14.41
C ASP A 365 -7.98 -1.70 -13.07
N LYS A 366 -7.08 -2.69 -13.06
CA LYS A 366 -6.32 -3.04 -11.85
C LYS A 366 -5.44 -1.89 -11.37
N ALA A 367 -4.84 -1.13 -12.29
CA ALA A 367 -4.08 0.06 -11.95
C ALA A 367 -4.97 1.16 -11.35
N ALA A 368 -6.16 1.38 -11.91
CA ALA A 368 -7.12 2.35 -11.39
C ALA A 368 -7.50 2.06 -9.92
N VAL A 369 -7.76 0.79 -9.58
CA VAL A 369 -7.95 0.35 -8.19
C VAL A 369 -6.71 0.66 -7.33
N THR A 370 -5.52 0.31 -7.81
CA THR A 370 -4.26 0.49 -7.07
C THR A 370 -3.98 1.95 -6.70
N TRP A 371 -4.15 2.87 -7.64
CA TRP A 371 -3.88 4.30 -7.47
C TRP A 371 -5.11 5.14 -7.08
N ASN A 372 -6.22 4.49 -6.70
CA ASN A 372 -7.47 5.12 -6.30
C ASN A 372 -8.05 6.09 -7.34
N ALA A 373 -7.97 5.72 -8.61
CA ALA A 373 -8.46 6.53 -9.73
C ALA A 373 -9.72 5.91 -10.35
N ASN A 374 -10.60 6.73 -10.93
CA ASN A 374 -11.72 6.20 -11.71
C ASN A 374 -11.25 5.56 -13.03
N HIS A 375 -10.22 6.14 -13.65
CA HIS A 375 -9.63 5.66 -14.90
C HIS A 375 -8.11 5.80 -14.88
N THR A 376 -7.41 4.84 -15.47
CA THR A 376 -5.96 4.90 -15.67
C THR A 376 -5.63 4.68 -17.15
N TYR A 377 -4.65 5.44 -17.66
CA TYR A 377 -4.13 5.31 -19.01
C TYR A 377 -2.63 5.03 -18.95
N PHE A 378 -2.18 4.00 -19.66
CA PHE A 378 -0.76 3.70 -19.79
C PHE A 378 -0.12 4.57 -20.88
N VAL A 379 1.00 5.20 -20.53
CA VAL A 379 1.75 6.10 -21.42
C VAL A 379 3.16 5.56 -21.59
N THR A 380 3.54 5.25 -22.82
CA THR A 380 4.84 4.63 -23.15
C THR A 380 5.97 5.63 -23.41
N ASN A 381 5.68 6.93 -23.34
CA ASN A 381 6.65 8.01 -23.57
C ASN A 381 6.79 8.95 -22.35
N GLY A 382 6.70 8.35 -21.15
CA GLY A 382 6.88 8.99 -19.84
C GLY A 382 5.85 10.06 -19.47
N THR A 383 5.95 10.56 -18.23
CA THR A 383 5.05 11.61 -17.70
C THR A 383 5.14 12.91 -18.50
N SER A 384 6.26 13.16 -19.16
CA SER A 384 6.40 14.28 -20.12
C SER A 384 5.31 14.27 -21.19
N THR A 385 4.90 13.09 -21.67
CA THR A 385 3.83 12.95 -22.65
C THR A 385 2.46 12.95 -21.97
N ALA A 386 2.33 12.31 -20.81
CA ALA A 386 1.11 12.32 -20.01
C ALA A 386 0.65 13.76 -19.69
N ASN A 387 1.57 14.61 -19.24
CA ASN A 387 1.32 16.03 -18.96
C ASN A 387 0.78 16.77 -20.19
N LYS A 388 1.35 16.53 -21.38
CA LYS A 388 0.87 17.14 -22.62
C LYS A 388 -0.50 16.64 -23.03
N ILE A 389 -0.78 15.34 -22.83
CA ILE A 389 -2.10 14.74 -23.10
C ILE A 389 -3.15 15.44 -22.22
N VAL A 390 -2.91 15.52 -20.91
CA VAL A 390 -3.86 16.11 -19.96
C VAL A 390 -4.11 17.59 -20.25
N VAL A 391 -3.05 18.39 -20.41
CA VAL A 391 -3.19 19.82 -20.70
C VAL A 391 -3.97 20.06 -21.99
N GLN A 392 -3.62 19.39 -23.08
CA GLN A 392 -4.31 19.57 -24.36
C GLN A 392 -5.74 19.04 -24.38
N SER A 393 -6.06 18.06 -23.52
CA SER A 393 -7.42 17.51 -23.42
C SER A 393 -8.36 18.41 -22.60
N LEU A 394 -7.82 19.15 -21.64
CA LEU A 394 -8.62 19.90 -20.66
C LEU A 394 -8.66 21.42 -20.90
N THR A 395 -7.82 21.94 -21.79
CA THR A 395 -7.71 23.38 -22.07
C THR A 395 -7.95 23.71 -23.55
N ARG A 396 -8.31 24.96 -23.82
CA ARG A 396 -8.49 25.52 -25.16
C ARG A 396 -7.64 26.78 -25.33
N PRO A 397 -7.36 27.20 -26.58
CA PRO A 397 -6.68 28.46 -26.82
C PRO A 397 -7.36 29.64 -26.11
N GLY A 398 -6.60 30.39 -25.32
CA GLY A 398 -7.07 31.54 -24.55
C GLY A 398 -7.53 31.25 -23.11
N ASP A 399 -7.63 29.98 -22.71
CA ASP A 399 -7.86 29.60 -21.32
C ASP A 399 -6.67 30.03 -20.45
N ILE A 400 -6.94 30.44 -19.21
CA ILE A 400 -5.91 30.75 -18.19
C ILE A 400 -5.64 29.50 -17.36
N VAL A 401 -4.36 29.14 -17.23
CA VAL A 401 -3.90 28.05 -16.35
C VAL A 401 -3.01 28.64 -15.27
N LEU A 402 -3.44 28.50 -14.02
CA LEU A 402 -2.61 28.82 -12.86
C LEU A 402 -1.59 27.70 -12.71
N ILE A 403 -0.30 28.01 -12.76
CA ILE A 403 0.75 27.00 -12.83
C ILE A 403 1.89 27.30 -11.85
N ASP A 404 2.35 26.29 -11.13
CA ASP A 404 3.57 26.36 -10.32
C ASP A 404 4.77 26.81 -11.17
N ARG A 405 5.48 27.86 -10.74
CA ARG A 405 6.71 28.34 -11.42
C ARG A 405 7.78 27.25 -11.48
N ASN A 406 7.81 26.34 -10.49
CA ASN A 406 8.74 25.22 -10.40
C ASN A 406 8.20 23.92 -11.04
N CYS A 407 7.29 24.04 -12.02
CA CYS A 407 6.77 22.89 -12.74
C CYS A 407 7.81 22.28 -13.70
N HIS A 408 7.60 21.02 -14.07
CA HIS A 408 8.43 20.34 -15.06
C HIS A 408 8.28 20.96 -16.47
N LYS A 409 9.36 20.96 -17.26
CA LYS A 409 9.43 21.57 -18.60
C LYS A 409 8.29 21.14 -19.54
N SER A 410 7.79 19.90 -19.38
CA SER A 410 6.70 19.36 -20.18
C SER A 410 5.42 20.17 -20.11
N HIS A 411 5.12 20.81 -18.97
CA HIS A 411 3.91 21.61 -18.80
C HIS A 411 3.95 22.87 -19.63
N HIS A 412 5.09 23.58 -19.66
CA HIS A 412 5.27 24.73 -20.54
C HIS A 412 5.02 24.35 -22.01
N TYR A 413 5.58 23.23 -22.46
CA TYR A 413 5.35 22.75 -23.83
C TYR A 413 3.89 22.38 -24.07
N GLY A 414 3.23 21.71 -23.11
CA GLY A 414 1.81 21.37 -23.20
C GLY A 414 0.92 22.61 -23.35
N LEU A 415 1.19 23.64 -22.55
CA LEU A 415 0.44 24.91 -22.59
C LEU A 415 0.67 25.69 -23.89
N VAL A 416 1.91 25.72 -24.39
CA VAL A 416 2.24 26.32 -25.69
C VAL A 416 1.50 25.61 -26.81
N LEU A 417 1.49 24.27 -26.83
CA LEU A 417 0.78 23.48 -27.83
C LEU A 417 -0.74 23.68 -27.75
N ALA A 418 -1.29 23.82 -26.54
CA ALA A 418 -2.72 24.06 -26.33
C ALA A 418 -3.16 25.52 -26.62
N GLY A 419 -2.22 26.47 -26.74
CA GLY A 419 -2.54 27.89 -26.86
C GLY A 419 -3.10 28.52 -25.57
N ALA A 420 -2.87 27.88 -24.42
CA ALA A 420 -3.32 28.35 -23.11
C ALA A 420 -2.37 29.42 -22.55
N TYR A 421 -2.89 30.30 -21.70
CA TYR A 421 -2.14 31.38 -21.06
C TYR A 421 -1.71 30.99 -19.63
N PRO A 422 -0.41 30.76 -19.38
CA PRO A 422 0.08 30.47 -18.05
C PRO A 422 0.07 31.72 -17.16
N LEU A 423 -0.57 31.63 -16.00
CA LEU A 423 -0.33 32.52 -14.86
C LEU A 423 0.57 31.79 -13.87
N TYR A 424 1.84 32.16 -13.85
CA TYR A 424 2.83 31.53 -12.98
C TYR A 424 2.68 31.96 -11.52
N LEU A 425 2.69 30.98 -10.62
CA LEU A 425 2.62 31.16 -9.18
C LEU A 425 3.98 30.86 -8.55
N ASP A 426 4.51 31.80 -7.79
CA ASP A 426 5.81 31.64 -7.14
C ASP A 426 5.69 30.82 -5.84
N ALA A 427 6.59 29.84 -5.70
CA ALA A 427 6.78 29.09 -4.47
C ALA A 427 7.52 29.93 -3.42
N TYR A 428 7.28 29.68 -2.13
CA TYR A 428 8.02 30.37 -1.08
C TYR A 428 9.47 29.85 -0.99
N PRO A 429 10.47 30.71 -0.78
CA PRO A 429 11.85 30.27 -0.62
C PRO A 429 12.08 29.64 0.76
N LEU A 430 13.01 28.69 0.83
CA LEU A 430 13.55 28.14 2.09
C LEU A 430 15.08 28.34 2.14
N PRO A 431 15.55 29.57 2.46
CA PRO A 431 16.95 29.95 2.29
C PRO A 431 17.93 29.09 3.10
N GLN A 432 17.52 28.62 4.28
CA GLN A 432 18.34 27.79 5.15
C GLN A 432 18.70 26.42 4.54
N PHE A 433 17.93 25.97 3.55
CA PHE A 433 18.17 24.71 2.85
C PHE A 433 18.55 24.92 1.38
N ALA A 434 18.59 26.17 0.90
CA ALA A 434 18.81 26.52 -0.50
C ALA A 434 17.82 25.85 -1.49
N ILE A 435 16.58 25.61 -1.05
CA ILE A 435 15.51 25.04 -1.88
C ILE A 435 14.31 26.00 -2.00
N TYR A 436 13.42 25.69 -2.93
CA TYR A 436 12.07 26.26 -2.95
C TYR A 436 11.09 25.32 -2.25
N GLY A 437 10.18 25.91 -1.48
CA GLY A 437 9.04 25.20 -0.92
C GLY A 437 7.91 25.02 -1.93
N ALA A 438 6.68 25.10 -1.44
CA ALA A 438 5.46 25.00 -2.24
C ALA A 438 4.88 26.38 -2.61
N VAL A 439 3.93 26.41 -3.54
CA VAL A 439 3.07 27.56 -3.78
C VAL A 439 2.09 27.68 -2.61
N SER A 440 2.13 28.81 -1.91
CA SER A 440 1.26 29.01 -0.76
C SER A 440 -0.21 29.13 -1.17
N LEU A 441 -1.12 28.64 -0.32
CA LEU A 441 -2.55 28.77 -0.56
C LEU A 441 -3.00 30.24 -0.65
N ARG A 442 -2.34 31.12 0.12
CA ARG A 442 -2.52 32.58 0.02
C ARG A 442 -2.20 33.09 -1.39
N THR A 443 -1.11 32.63 -2.00
CA THR A 443 -0.71 32.99 -3.36
C THR A 443 -1.78 32.55 -4.37
N ILE A 444 -2.26 31.30 -4.26
CA ILE A 444 -3.29 30.75 -5.14
C ILE A 444 -4.59 31.54 -5.03
N LYS A 445 -5.10 31.76 -3.81
CA LYS A 445 -6.35 32.48 -3.55
C LYS A 445 -6.27 33.93 -4.02
N LYS A 446 -5.14 34.60 -3.77
CA LYS A 446 -4.91 35.96 -4.27
C LYS A 446 -5.00 36.01 -5.79
N ALA A 447 -4.34 35.09 -6.50
CA ALA A 447 -4.39 35.06 -7.97
C ALA A 447 -5.82 34.86 -8.50
N LEU A 448 -6.60 33.97 -7.89
CA LEU A 448 -8.00 33.74 -8.26
C LEU A 448 -8.88 34.98 -8.01
N LEU A 449 -8.75 35.63 -6.85
CA LEU A 449 -9.52 36.83 -6.50
C LEU A 449 -9.11 38.05 -7.35
N ASP A 450 -7.82 38.18 -7.69
CA ASP A 450 -7.36 39.24 -8.60
C ASP A 450 -7.97 39.04 -10.02
N LEU A 451 -8.04 37.80 -10.49
CA LEU A 451 -8.71 37.46 -11.76
C LEU A 451 -10.23 37.65 -11.70
N GLU A 452 -10.86 37.39 -10.55
CA GLU A 452 -12.28 37.70 -10.31
C GLU A 452 -12.53 39.20 -10.41
N ALA A 453 -11.73 40.02 -9.72
CA ALA A 453 -11.80 41.48 -9.77
C ALA A 453 -11.55 42.02 -11.18
N ALA A 454 -10.71 41.37 -11.98
CA ALA A 454 -10.45 41.71 -13.38
C ALA A 454 -11.52 41.19 -14.36
N GLY A 455 -12.55 40.47 -13.88
CA GLY A 455 -13.59 39.87 -14.73
C GLY A 455 -13.10 38.69 -15.59
N GLN A 456 -11.95 38.09 -15.25
CA GLN A 456 -11.29 37.04 -16.02
C GLN A 456 -11.38 35.66 -15.36
N LEU A 457 -11.98 35.53 -14.18
CA LEU A 457 -12.11 34.25 -13.46
C LEU A 457 -12.76 33.15 -14.33
N HIS A 458 -13.71 33.50 -15.19
CA HIS A 458 -14.35 32.56 -16.13
C HIS A 458 -13.40 31.92 -17.15
N LYS A 459 -12.24 32.55 -17.43
CA LYS A 459 -11.20 31.99 -18.30
C LYS A 459 -10.29 31.01 -17.56
N VAL A 460 -10.32 31.00 -16.23
CA VAL A 460 -9.51 30.07 -15.44
C VAL A 460 -10.04 28.67 -15.59
N ARG A 461 -9.23 27.81 -16.22
CA ARG A 461 -9.61 26.43 -16.50
C ARG A 461 -8.96 25.42 -15.56
N MET A 462 -7.71 25.66 -15.18
CA MET A 462 -6.91 24.67 -14.46
C MET A 462 -5.97 25.30 -13.44
N LEU A 463 -5.78 24.60 -12.32
CA LEU A 463 -4.68 24.80 -11.38
C LEU A 463 -3.72 23.60 -11.47
N LEU A 464 -2.47 23.88 -11.79
CA LEU A 464 -1.42 22.89 -12.01
C LEU A 464 -0.32 23.05 -10.97
N LEU A 465 -0.14 22.03 -10.13
CA LEU A 465 0.84 22.03 -9.03
C LEU A 465 1.67 20.74 -9.05
N THR A 466 2.95 20.84 -8.70
CA THR A 466 3.85 19.67 -8.57
C THR A 466 3.78 19.13 -7.15
N ASN A 467 3.32 17.88 -6.95
CA ASN A 467 3.17 17.28 -5.62
C ASN A 467 3.81 15.89 -5.54
N CYS A 468 4.84 15.65 -4.74
CA CYS A 468 5.61 16.61 -3.96
C CYS A 468 6.52 17.48 -4.85
N THR A 469 7.10 18.52 -4.26
CA THR A 469 8.23 19.21 -4.90
C THR A 469 9.42 18.26 -5.04
N PHE A 470 10.39 18.62 -5.87
CA PHE A 470 11.60 17.81 -6.09
C PHE A 470 12.32 17.46 -4.77
N ASP A 471 12.37 18.40 -3.83
CA ASP A 471 13.02 18.24 -2.53
C ASP A 471 12.13 17.58 -1.46
N GLY A 472 10.92 17.11 -1.83
CA GLY A 472 10.05 16.35 -0.94
C GLY A 472 9.08 17.18 -0.09
N VAL A 473 8.83 18.45 -0.44
CA VAL A 473 7.76 19.24 0.20
C VAL A 473 6.41 18.77 -0.34
N VAL A 474 5.60 18.17 0.53
CA VAL A 474 4.29 17.62 0.18
C VAL A 474 3.19 18.63 0.50
N TYR A 475 2.27 18.84 -0.44
CA TYR A 475 1.11 19.69 -0.20
C TYR A 475 0.13 18.99 0.77
N ASN A 476 -0.90 19.74 1.18
CA ASN A 476 -2.15 19.15 1.64
C ASN A 476 -3.17 19.28 0.49
N PRO A 477 -3.26 18.29 -0.44
CA PRO A 477 -4.10 18.44 -1.62
C PRO A 477 -5.57 18.67 -1.26
N ARG A 478 -6.07 17.98 -0.22
CA ARG A 478 -7.45 18.15 0.28
C ARG A 478 -7.72 19.62 0.61
N ARG A 479 -6.91 20.23 1.48
CA ARG A 479 -7.09 21.63 1.87
C ARG A 479 -6.92 22.60 0.70
N VAL A 480 -5.97 22.35 -0.20
CA VAL A 480 -5.78 23.19 -1.39
C VAL A 480 -7.02 23.14 -2.28
N MET A 481 -7.52 21.94 -2.57
CA MET A 481 -8.72 21.76 -3.39
C MET A 481 -9.95 22.38 -2.72
N GLU A 482 -10.16 22.15 -1.42
CA GLU A 482 -11.23 22.77 -0.63
C GLU A 482 -11.21 24.31 -0.75
N GLU A 483 -10.11 24.96 -0.44
CA GLU A 483 -10.09 26.43 -0.42
C GLU A 483 -10.14 27.05 -1.83
N VAL A 484 -9.70 26.32 -2.87
CA VAL A 484 -9.76 26.77 -4.27
C VAL A 484 -11.16 26.59 -4.85
N LEU A 485 -11.80 25.44 -4.62
CA LEU A 485 -13.17 25.16 -5.09
C LEU A 485 -14.18 26.12 -4.46
N ALA A 486 -13.93 26.64 -3.25
CA ALA A 486 -14.75 27.68 -2.65
C ALA A 486 -14.78 29.00 -3.47
N ILE A 487 -13.72 29.29 -4.22
CA ILE A 487 -13.60 30.48 -5.08
C ILE A 487 -14.03 30.18 -6.52
N LYS A 488 -13.59 29.03 -7.06
CA LYS A 488 -13.85 28.60 -8.44
C LYS A 488 -14.29 27.12 -8.47
N PRO A 489 -15.60 26.84 -8.33
CA PRO A 489 -16.11 25.47 -8.18
C PRO A 489 -15.88 24.53 -9.38
N ASP A 490 -15.72 25.08 -10.58
CA ASP A 490 -15.59 24.33 -11.85
C ASP A 490 -14.14 24.28 -12.38
N ILE A 491 -13.14 24.61 -11.55
CA ILE A 491 -11.72 24.49 -11.92
C ILE A 491 -11.28 23.02 -11.96
N CYS A 492 -10.42 22.68 -12.92
CA CYS A 492 -9.74 21.38 -12.95
C CYS A 492 -8.42 21.45 -12.16
N PHE A 493 -8.12 20.43 -11.35
CA PHE A 493 -6.82 20.29 -10.72
C PHE A 493 -5.95 19.32 -11.52
N LEU A 494 -4.72 19.73 -11.81
CA LEU A 494 -3.67 18.84 -12.30
C LEU A 494 -2.55 18.78 -11.27
N TRP A 495 -2.54 17.69 -10.51
CA TRP A 495 -1.46 17.37 -9.59
C TRP A 495 -0.41 16.53 -10.33
N ASP A 496 0.76 17.11 -10.59
CA ASP A 496 1.89 16.36 -11.14
C ASP A 496 2.59 15.58 -10.03
N GLU A 497 2.19 14.31 -9.88
CA GLU A 497 2.70 13.39 -8.86
C GLU A 497 3.77 12.43 -9.39
N ALA A 498 4.56 12.86 -10.40
CA ALA A 498 5.65 12.05 -10.96
C ALA A 498 6.64 11.51 -9.89
N TRP A 499 6.91 12.32 -8.85
CA TRP A 499 7.80 11.96 -7.74
C TRP A 499 7.09 11.29 -6.55
N TYR A 500 5.77 11.13 -6.59
CA TYR A 500 4.97 10.77 -5.42
C TYR A 500 3.99 9.61 -5.63
N ALA A 501 4.05 8.92 -6.78
CA ALA A 501 3.16 7.81 -7.11
C ALA A 501 3.18 6.64 -6.09
N PHE A 502 4.29 6.44 -5.38
CA PHE A 502 4.42 5.41 -4.35
C PHE A 502 3.55 5.71 -3.10
N ALA A 503 3.17 6.97 -2.89
CA ALA A 503 2.50 7.41 -1.67
C ALA A 503 1.16 6.70 -1.45
N THR A 504 0.48 6.25 -2.52
CA THR A 504 -0.76 5.46 -2.41
C THR A 504 -0.56 4.16 -1.64
N ALA A 505 0.65 3.56 -1.67
CA ALA A 505 0.93 2.32 -0.97
C ALA A 505 1.20 2.53 0.53
N VAL A 506 1.47 3.76 0.97
CA VAL A 506 1.95 4.06 2.32
C VAL A 506 0.88 4.85 3.09
N PRO A 507 0.31 4.34 4.20
CA PRO A 507 -0.88 4.93 4.84
C PRO A 507 -0.78 6.44 5.13
N TRP A 508 0.33 6.89 5.71
CA TRP A 508 0.51 8.29 6.09
C TRP A 508 0.75 9.22 4.89
N ALA A 509 1.31 8.70 3.80
CA ALA A 509 1.58 9.45 2.58
C ALA A 509 0.35 9.45 1.65
N ARG A 510 -0.44 8.38 1.68
CA ARG A 510 -1.66 8.17 0.89
C ARG A 510 -2.66 9.31 1.04
N GLN A 511 -2.89 9.78 2.27
CA GLN A 511 -3.74 10.95 2.56
C GLN A 511 -3.25 12.27 1.95
N ARG A 512 -2.01 12.31 1.42
CA ARG A 512 -1.41 13.46 0.74
C ARG A 512 -1.33 13.28 -0.78
N THR A 513 -1.96 12.24 -1.32
CA THR A 513 -2.15 12.08 -2.77
C THR A 513 -3.37 12.86 -3.23
N ALA A 514 -3.36 13.30 -4.48
CA ALA A 514 -4.49 13.97 -5.11
C ALA A 514 -5.75 13.09 -5.15
N MET A 515 -5.59 11.81 -5.48
CA MET A 515 -6.71 10.89 -5.70
C MET A 515 -7.49 10.61 -4.42
N VAL A 516 -6.80 10.31 -3.31
CA VAL A 516 -7.47 10.09 -2.01
C VAL A 516 -8.04 11.39 -1.44
N ALA A 517 -7.37 12.52 -1.67
CA ALA A 517 -7.93 13.81 -1.29
C ALA A 517 -9.21 14.15 -2.06
N ALA A 518 -9.29 13.79 -3.34
CA ALA A 518 -10.47 14.00 -4.18
C ALA A 518 -11.64 13.10 -3.75
N GLU A 519 -11.38 11.81 -3.50
CA GLU A 519 -12.39 10.88 -2.97
C GLU A 519 -12.98 11.38 -1.63
N HIS A 520 -12.12 11.74 -0.66
CA HIS A 520 -12.61 12.29 0.62
C HIS A 520 -13.44 13.56 0.45
N LEU A 521 -13.10 14.40 -0.54
CA LEU A 521 -13.86 15.60 -0.86
C LEU A 521 -15.21 15.27 -1.46
N GLU A 522 -15.26 14.35 -2.41
CA GLU A 522 -16.49 13.88 -3.05
C GLU A 522 -17.45 13.31 -2.00
N GLU A 523 -16.97 12.46 -1.11
CA GLU A 523 -17.78 11.88 -0.05
C GLU A 523 -18.28 12.92 0.95
N MET A 524 -17.40 13.85 1.37
CA MET A 524 -17.79 14.95 2.25
C MET A 524 -18.89 15.80 1.60
N LEU A 525 -18.70 16.18 0.34
CA LEU A 525 -19.65 17.01 -0.43
C LEU A 525 -20.99 16.31 -0.67
N ALA A 526 -20.99 14.99 -0.81
CA ALA A 526 -22.19 14.16 -0.97
C ALA A 526 -22.96 13.96 0.34
N SER A 527 -22.35 14.18 1.51
CA SER A 527 -22.96 13.91 2.81
C SER A 527 -24.10 14.89 3.17
N ASP A 528 -25.12 14.35 3.86
CA ASP A 528 -26.25 15.15 4.37
C ASP A 528 -25.84 16.13 5.47
N GLU A 529 -24.84 15.75 6.28
CA GLU A 529 -24.24 16.59 7.31
C GLU A 529 -23.65 17.85 6.69
N TYR A 530 -22.77 17.69 5.70
CA TYR A 530 -22.18 18.80 4.98
C TYR A 530 -23.24 19.66 4.28
N ALA A 531 -24.27 19.06 3.69
CA ALA A 531 -25.38 19.79 3.09
C ALA A 531 -26.16 20.64 4.11
N LYS A 532 -26.21 20.22 5.37
CA LYS A 532 -26.84 20.96 6.47
C LYS A 532 -25.94 22.09 6.96
N GLU A 533 -24.65 21.82 7.17
CA GLU A 533 -23.64 22.82 7.52
C GLU A 533 -23.56 23.93 6.47
N TYR A 534 -23.51 23.56 5.18
CA TYR A 534 -23.46 24.51 4.08
C TYR A 534 -24.67 25.44 4.06
N ARG A 535 -25.88 24.92 4.30
CA ARG A 535 -27.11 25.72 4.37
C ARG A 535 -27.06 26.73 5.52
N GLN A 536 -26.60 26.31 6.70
CA GLN A 536 -26.45 27.19 7.86
C GLN A 536 -25.44 28.30 7.59
N TRP A 537 -24.29 27.93 7.01
CA TRP A 537 -23.27 28.89 6.65
C TRP A 537 -23.72 29.87 5.56
N SER A 538 -24.37 29.38 4.50
CA SER A 538 -24.89 30.22 3.42
C SER A 538 -25.88 31.26 3.94
N ALA A 539 -26.75 30.87 4.87
CA ALA A 539 -27.65 31.80 5.56
C ALA A 539 -26.88 32.84 6.40
N SER A 540 -25.82 32.43 7.12
CA SER A 540 -24.99 33.34 7.91
C SER A 540 -24.20 34.37 7.07
N MET A 541 -23.96 34.06 5.80
CA MET A 541 -23.22 34.92 4.87
C MET A 541 -24.13 35.89 4.10
N GLN A 542 -25.45 35.75 4.17
CA GLN A 542 -26.39 36.72 3.59
C GLN A 542 -26.28 38.06 4.33
N GLY A 543 -25.56 39.02 3.73
CA GLY A 543 -25.33 40.36 4.27
C GLY A 543 -23.88 40.70 4.63
N SER A 544 -22.93 39.77 4.49
CA SER A 544 -21.50 40.07 4.67
C SER A 544 -20.90 40.71 3.40
N THR A 545 -20.19 41.82 3.56
CA THR A 545 -19.62 42.59 2.45
C THR A 545 -18.19 42.16 2.12
N GLY A 546 -18.06 41.30 1.10
CA GLY A 546 -16.83 41.11 0.31
C GLY A 546 -15.97 39.88 0.65
N ARG A 547 -15.45 39.21 -0.40
CA ARG A 547 -14.52 38.06 -0.31
C ARG A 547 -13.06 38.46 -0.02
N SER A 548 -12.76 39.74 0.22
CA SER A 548 -11.40 40.26 0.42
C SER A 548 -10.68 39.64 1.63
N GLY A 549 -11.42 39.26 2.68
CA GLY A 549 -10.88 38.57 3.86
C GLY A 549 -10.42 37.13 3.60
N TRP A 550 -10.79 36.53 2.46
CA TRP A 550 -10.48 35.13 2.15
C TRP A 550 -8.97 34.93 1.91
N ILE A 551 -8.20 35.97 1.60
CA ILE A 551 -6.75 35.84 1.38
C ILE A 551 -6.00 35.46 2.66
N ALA A 552 -6.42 35.98 3.81
CA ALA A 552 -5.70 35.84 5.09
C ALA A 552 -6.34 34.82 6.05
N GLY A 553 -7.65 34.58 5.95
CA GLY A 553 -8.36 33.57 6.72
C GLY A 553 -8.38 32.20 6.02
N CYS A 554 -8.67 31.14 6.78
CA CYS A 554 -9.24 29.95 6.16
C CYS A 554 -10.49 30.41 5.41
N CYS A 555 -10.63 30.02 4.14
CA CYS A 555 -11.95 30.09 3.51
C CYS A 555 -12.93 29.42 4.48
N PRO A 556 -14.14 29.96 4.72
CA PRO A 556 -15.14 29.15 5.41
C PRO A 556 -15.20 27.82 4.68
N THR A 557 -15.01 26.72 5.41
CA THR A 557 -14.71 25.36 4.93
C THR A 557 -15.82 24.73 4.07
N LEU A 558 -16.76 25.54 3.62
CA LEU A 558 -18.02 25.19 3.00
C LEU A 558 -17.99 25.68 1.54
N LEU A 559 -17.54 24.78 0.66
CA LEU A 559 -17.67 24.80 -0.80
C LEU A 559 -19.10 25.10 -1.23
N ALA A 560 -19.25 25.98 -2.23
CA ALA A 560 -20.54 26.22 -2.88
C ALA A 560 -21.08 24.92 -3.51
N ARG A 561 -22.37 24.63 -3.34
CA ARG A 561 -23.04 23.64 -4.20
C ARG A 561 -23.01 24.19 -5.63
N GLY A 562 -22.17 23.59 -6.48
CA GLY A 562 -22.16 23.80 -7.94
C GLY A 562 -23.27 23.01 -8.59
#